data_AF-D2U4L8-F1
#
_entry.id   AF-D2U4L8-F1
#
_cell.length_a   1.000
_cell.length_b   1.000
_cell.length_c   1.000
_cell.angle_alpha   90.00
_cell.angle_beta   90.00
_cell.angle_gamma   90.00
#
_symmetry.space_group_name_H-M   'P 1'
#
loop_
_entity.id
_entity.type
_entity.pdbx_description
1 polymer ?
#
loop_
_entity_poly.entity_id
_entity_poly.type
_entity_poly.pdbx_seq_one_letter_code
_entity_poly.pdbx_strand_id
1 'polypeptide(L)'
;MVQSFIIEKRPYYNQNKIAGTICHGRKIPSRLLSEHFFKNPATPSFLTNHPPNNLFTTKELNVLFFAMKLFTNQEIALRLGTYCCVVEQIIQQIYRKIDIYSRKQLRDYGIAEGFDNYFPPYLLKGLL
;
A
#
# COMPACT_ATOMS: atom_id res chain seq x y z
N MET A 1 21.62 1.92 -7.35
CA MET A 1 20.42 2.37 -8.09
C MET A 1 19.34 1.31 -7.93
N VAL A 2 18.27 1.59 -7.17
CA VAL A 2 17.19 0.61 -6.92
C VAL A 2 16.23 0.60 -8.10
N GLN A 3 15.82 -0.58 -8.57
CA GLN A 3 14.88 -0.77 -9.68
C GLN A 3 13.66 -1.54 -9.18
N SER A 4 12.46 -1.07 -9.53
CA SER A 4 11.19 -1.68 -9.13
C SER A 4 10.60 -2.53 -10.25
N PHE A 5 10.02 -3.67 -9.90
CA PHE A 5 9.40 -4.60 -10.85
C PHE A 5 8.06 -5.12 -10.28
N ILE A 6 7.08 -5.34 -11.15
CA ILE A 6 5.91 -6.18 -10.87
C ILE A 6 6.27 -7.59 -11.24
N ILE A 7 6.14 -8.53 -10.30
CA ILE A 7 6.44 -9.95 -10.53
C ILE A 7 5.16 -10.75 -10.41
N GLU A 8 4.74 -11.35 -11.52
CA GLU A 8 3.66 -12.34 -11.52
C GLU A 8 4.25 -13.73 -11.32
N LYS A 9 3.78 -14.43 -10.28
CA LYS A 9 4.20 -15.81 -9.98
C LYS A 9 3.09 -16.79 -10.36
N ARG A 10 3.44 -17.84 -11.09
CA ARG A 10 2.51 -18.91 -11.47
C ARG A 10 3.15 -20.28 -11.29
N PRO A 11 2.38 -21.31 -10.91
CA PRO A 11 2.90 -22.67 -10.83
C PRO A 11 3.39 -23.13 -12.21
N TYR A 12 4.58 -23.76 -12.23
CA TYR A 12 5.10 -24.45 -13.39
C TYR A 12 4.71 -25.91 -13.31
N TYR A 13 3.99 -26.40 -14.32
CA TYR A 13 3.56 -27.78 -14.39
C TYR A 13 4.44 -28.58 -15.35
N ASN A 14 4.89 -29.75 -14.91
CA ASN A 14 5.47 -30.79 -15.75
C ASN A 14 4.61 -32.05 -15.59
N GLN A 15 4.09 -32.59 -16.71
CA GLN A 15 3.23 -33.79 -16.69
C GLN A 15 2.08 -33.69 -15.67
N ASN A 16 1.39 -32.54 -15.61
CA ASN A 16 0.32 -32.23 -14.66
C ASN A 16 0.71 -32.24 -13.16
N LYS A 17 1.99 -32.31 -12.84
CA LYS A 17 2.52 -32.13 -11.48
C LYS A 17 3.22 -30.77 -11.36
N ILE A 18 3.09 -30.12 -10.21
CA ILE A 18 3.80 -28.86 -9.93
C ILE A 18 5.30 -29.19 -9.83
N ALA A 19 6.08 -28.71 -10.79
CA ALA A 19 7.52 -28.89 -10.85
C ALA A 19 8.31 -27.64 -10.39
N GLY A 20 7.63 -26.50 -10.23
CA GLY A 20 8.26 -25.27 -9.74
C GLY A 20 7.36 -24.05 -9.84
N THR A 21 7.97 -22.87 -9.88
CA THR A 21 7.30 -21.58 -10.05
C THR A 21 7.95 -20.80 -11.19
N ILE A 22 7.16 -20.32 -12.15
CA ILE A 22 7.61 -19.35 -13.14
C ILE A 22 7.27 -17.95 -12.64
N CYS A 23 8.24 -17.04 -12.77
CA CYS A 23 8.08 -15.62 -12.45
C CYS A 23 8.20 -14.79 -13.73
N HIS A 24 7.22 -13.94 -14.03
CA HIS A 24 7.30 -12.94 -15.10
C HIS A 24 7.42 -11.54 -14.49
N GLY A 25 8.55 -10.88 -14.74
CA GLY A 25 8.86 -9.55 -14.20
C GLY A 25 8.67 -8.44 -15.24
N ARG A 26 7.88 -7.42 -14.91
CA ARG A 26 7.76 -6.17 -15.70
C ARG A 26 8.36 -5.00 -14.92
N LYS A 27 9.27 -4.26 -15.54
CA LYS A 27 9.94 -3.12 -14.91
C LYS A 27 8.98 -1.93 -14.78
N ILE A 28 8.91 -1.33 -13.59
CA ILE A 28 8.20 -0.07 -13.39
C ILE A 28 9.21 1.08 -13.46
N PRO A 29 8.95 2.13 -14.26
CA PRO A 29 9.76 3.35 -14.22
C PRO A 29 9.80 3.93 -12.80
N SER A 30 11.01 4.13 -12.26
CA SER A 30 11.22 4.59 -10.88
C SER A 30 10.48 5.89 -10.55
N ARG A 31 10.39 6.81 -11.54
CA ARG A 31 9.69 8.09 -11.43
C ARG A 31 8.20 7.93 -11.11
N LEU A 32 7.53 6.93 -11.70
CA LEU A 32 6.09 6.74 -11.53
C LEU A 32 5.72 6.29 -10.12
N LEU A 33 6.58 5.51 -9.45
CA LEU A 33 6.32 5.04 -8.09
C LEU A 33 6.59 6.13 -7.05
N SER A 34 7.76 6.78 -7.13
CA SER A 34 8.16 7.74 -6.10
C SER A 34 7.27 8.98 -6.11
N GLU A 35 7.05 9.63 -7.26
CA GLU A 35 6.33 10.90 -7.32
C GLU A 35 4.82 10.74 -7.01
N HIS A 36 4.22 9.64 -7.44
CA HIS A 36 2.78 9.45 -7.26
C HIS A 36 2.39 8.83 -5.93
N PHE A 37 3.20 7.96 -5.34
CA PHE A 37 2.76 7.18 -4.16
C PHE A 37 3.59 7.43 -2.89
N PHE A 38 4.83 7.91 -3.01
CA PHE A 38 5.74 8.01 -1.88
C PHE A 38 6.40 9.39 -1.79
N LYS A 39 5.91 10.24 -0.87
CA LYS A 39 6.56 11.54 -0.58
C LYS A 39 8.02 11.41 -0.10
N ASN A 40 8.41 10.24 0.42
CA ASN A 40 9.73 9.98 0.95
C ASN A 40 10.30 8.70 0.30
N PRO A 41 11.55 8.70 -0.21
CA PRO A 41 12.09 7.61 -1.03
C PRO A 41 12.51 6.37 -0.23
N ALA A 42 12.25 6.32 1.08
CA ALA A 42 12.33 5.10 1.88
C ALA A 42 11.23 4.12 1.45
N THR A 43 11.44 3.56 0.27
CA THR A 43 10.58 2.57 -0.36
C THR A 43 10.88 1.24 0.32
N PRO A 44 9.88 0.53 0.85
CA PRO A 44 10.11 -0.78 1.44
C PRO A 44 10.74 -1.72 0.39
N SER A 45 11.55 -2.67 0.85
CA SER A 45 12.21 -3.66 -0.02
C SER A 45 11.21 -4.56 -0.77
N PHE A 46 9.97 -4.60 -0.30
CA PHE A 46 8.89 -5.41 -0.84
C PHE A 46 7.53 -4.68 -0.68
N LEU A 47 6.60 -4.93 -1.60
CA LEU A 47 5.21 -4.45 -1.52
C LEU A 47 4.25 -5.62 -1.74
N THR A 48 3.17 -5.66 -0.97
CA THR A 48 2.12 -6.68 -1.05
C THR A 48 0.74 -6.05 -1.07
N ASN A 49 -0.16 -6.66 -1.84
CA ASN A 49 -1.58 -6.29 -1.85
C ASN A 49 -2.37 -6.95 -0.71
N HIS A 50 -1.73 -7.83 0.06
CA HIS A 50 -2.34 -8.52 1.17
C HIS A 50 -2.03 -7.73 2.44
N PRO A 51 -3.05 -7.20 3.15
CA PRO A 51 -2.82 -6.54 4.42
C PRO A 51 -2.32 -7.58 5.44
N PRO A 52 -1.50 -7.16 6.42
CA PRO A 52 -0.97 -8.06 7.45
C PRO A 52 -2.06 -8.67 8.34
N ASN A 53 -3.20 -7.98 8.50
CA ASN A 53 -4.38 -8.48 9.20
C ASN A 53 -5.67 -7.87 8.63
N ASN A 54 -6.82 -8.35 9.12
CA ASN A 54 -8.16 -7.97 8.64
C ASN A 54 -8.83 -6.88 9.49
N LEU A 55 -8.08 -6.12 10.29
CA LEU A 55 -8.65 -5.10 11.20
C LEU A 55 -9.32 -3.93 10.45
N PHE A 56 -8.79 -3.61 9.27
CA PHE A 56 -9.22 -2.49 8.46
C PHE A 56 -9.97 -2.95 7.21
N THR A 57 -11.04 -2.23 6.89
CA THR A 57 -11.76 -2.35 5.63
C THR A 57 -10.91 -1.81 4.48
N THR A 58 -11.26 -2.15 3.23
CA THR A 58 -10.58 -1.64 2.04
C THR A 58 -10.51 -0.11 1.99
N LYS A 59 -11.57 0.59 2.43
CA LYS A 59 -11.59 2.06 2.47
C LYS A 59 -10.62 2.62 3.50
N GLU A 60 -10.59 2.02 4.70
CA GLU A 60 -9.65 2.39 5.76
C GLU A 60 -8.21 2.12 5.34
N LEU A 61 -7.93 0.96 4.72
CA LEU A 61 -6.61 0.60 4.19
C LEU A 61 -6.11 1.61 3.15
N ASN A 62 -6.99 2.09 2.26
CA ASN A 62 -6.63 3.10 1.27
C ASN A 62 -6.24 4.44 1.92
N VAL A 63 -6.98 4.88 2.93
CA VAL A 63 -6.66 6.09 3.70
C VAL A 63 -5.39 5.90 4.54
N LEU A 64 -5.26 4.76 5.22
CA LEU A 64 -4.12 4.37 6.04
C LEU A 64 -2.82 4.45 5.24
N PHE A 65 -2.82 3.87 4.04
CA PHE A 65 -1.65 3.87 3.14
C PHE A 65 -1.08 5.28 2.94
N PHE A 66 -1.89 6.22 2.48
CA PHE A 66 -1.42 7.59 2.27
C PHE A 66 -1.16 8.33 3.58
N ALA A 67 -1.93 8.04 4.62
CA ALA A 67 -1.76 8.68 5.92
C ALA A 67 -0.38 8.35 6.53
N MET A 68 0.08 7.11 6.38
CA MET A 68 1.43 6.67 6.78
C MET A 68 2.55 7.32 5.97
N LYS A 69 2.29 7.67 4.70
CA LYS A 69 3.25 8.38 3.82
C LYS A 69 3.19 9.92 3.97
N LEU A 70 2.59 10.41 5.06
CA LEU A 70 2.54 11.83 5.43
C LEU A 70 1.78 12.72 4.43
N PHE A 71 0.81 12.17 3.70
CA PHE A 71 -0.13 12.98 2.95
C PHE A 71 -1.14 13.66 3.89
N THR A 72 -1.49 14.90 3.56
CA THR A 72 -2.53 15.68 4.25
C THR A 72 -3.91 15.11 3.93
N ASN A 73 -4.91 15.37 4.78
CA ASN A 73 -6.28 14.90 4.52
C ASN A 73 -6.82 15.37 3.16
N GLN A 74 -6.44 16.58 2.74
CA GLN A 74 -6.82 17.16 1.45
C GLN A 74 -6.18 16.42 0.27
N GLU A 75 -4.88 16.11 0.35
CA GLU A 75 -4.20 15.36 -0.70
C GLU A 75 -4.74 13.93 -0.83
N ILE A 76 -5.03 13.28 0.31
CA ILE A 76 -5.65 11.95 0.35
C ILE A 76 -7.03 12.00 -0.32
N ALA A 77 -7.83 13.01 0.03
CA ALA A 77 -9.16 13.20 -0.53
C ALA A 77 -9.13 13.33 -2.06
N LEU A 78 -8.23 14.18 -2.57
CA LEU A 78 -8.00 14.35 -4.01
C LEU A 78 -7.64 13.02 -4.70
N ARG A 79 -6.73 12.25 -4.12
CA ARG A 79 -6.25 10.98 -4.69
C ARG A 79 -7.28 9.86 -4.66
N LEU A 80 -8.16 9.87 -3.66
CA LEU A 80 -9.23 8.90 -3.50
C LEU A 80 -10.54 9.33 -4.19
N GLY A 81 -10.59 10.53 -4.77
CA GLY A 81 -11.83 11.07 -5.35
C GLY A 81 -12.94 11.26 -4.32
N THR A 82 -12.58 11.71 -3.11
CA THR A 82 -13.52 11.91 -1.99
C THR A 82 -13.34 13.29 -1.34
N TYR A 83 -14.08 13.55 -0.26
CA TYR A 83 -14.01 14.81 0.49
C TYR A 83 -13.05 14.72 1.67
N CYS A 84 -12.42 15.84 2.03
CA CYS A 84 -11.48 15.93 3.15
C CYS A 84 -12.12 15.51 4.49
N CYS A 85 -13.38 15.87 4.74
CA CYS A 85 -14.12 15.48 5.94
C CYS A 85 -14.33 13.96 6.04
N VAL A 86 -14.52 13.27 4.91
CA VAL A 86 -14.65 11.81 4.86
C VAL A 86 -13.32 11.15 5.23
N VAL A 87 -12.20 11.67 4.70
CA VAL A 87 -10.86 11.20 5.07
C VAL A 87 -10.60 11.39 6.56
N GLU A 88 -10.95 12.55 7.11
CA GLU A 88 -10.81 12.83 8.54
C GLU A 88 -11.61 11.86 9.40
N GLN A 89 -12.87 11.60 9.04
CA GLN A 89 -13.71 10.62 9.73
C GLN A 89 -13.10 9.21 9.69
N ILE A 90 -12.57 8.79 8.54
CA ILE A 90 -11.91 7.48 8.40
C ILE A 90 -10.64 7.40 9.27
N ILE A 91 -9.84 8.47 9.32
CA ILE A 91 -8.65 8.52 10.21
C ILE A 91 -9.06 8.38 11.67
N GLN A 92 -10.14 9.06 12.09
CA GLN A 92 -10.64 8.94 13.46
C GLN A 92 -11.15 7.53 13.77
N GLN A 93 -11.77 6.85 12.80
CA GLN A 93 -12.17 5.44 12.95
C GLN A 93 -10.95 4.52 13.09
N ILE A 94 -9.92 4.73 12.28
CA ILE A 94 -8.66 4.00 12.38
C ILE A 94 -8.05 4.20 13.77
N TYR A 95 -7.95 5.45 14.24
CA TYR A 95 -7.42 5.80 15.55
C TYR A 95 -8.14 5.08 16.69
N ARG A 96 -9.47 5.03 16.64
CA ARG A 96 -10.28 4.30 17.64
C ARG A 96 -10.05 2.79 17.58
N LYS A 97 -9.82 2.21 16.40
CA LYS A 97 -9.60 0.75 16.24
C LYS A 97 -8.29 0.26 16.85
N ILE A 98 -7.27 1.11 16.88
CA ILE A 98 -5.92 0.75 17.38
C ILE A 98 -5.53 1.55 18.62
N ASP A 99 -6.47 2.29 19.22
CA ASP A 99 -6.31 3.12 20.41
C ASP A 99 -5.10 4.09 20.34
N ILE A 100 -5.05 4.89 19.28
CA ILE A 100 -4.02 5.95 19.12
C ILE A 100 -4.65 7.32 18.89
N TYR A 101 -3.84 8.37 19.03
CA TYR A 101 -4.31 9.75 19.02
C TYR A 101 -3.50 10.68 18.11
N SER A 102 -2.49 10.17 17.39
CA SER A 102 -1.61 11.00 16.57
C SER A 102 -1.15 10.33 15.29
N ARG A 103 -0.81 11.15 14.28
CA ARG A 103 -0.25 10.68 13.00
C ARG A 103 1.10 9.97 13.18
N LYS A 104 1.89 10.39 14.17
CA LYS A 104 3.16 9.74 14.51
C LYS A 104 2.92 8.31 14.99
N GLN A 105 2.02 8.13 15.97
CA GLN A 105 1.64 6.81 16.45
C GLN A 105 1.06 5.92 15.33
N LEU A 106 0.29 6.50 14.41
CA LEU A 106 -0.23 5.76 13.25
C LEU A 106 0.89 5.20 12.38
N ARG A 107 1.90 6.02 12.11
CA ARG A 107 3.06 5.60 11.32
C ARG A 107 3.86 4.53 12.05
N ASP A 108 4.10 4.72 13.35
CA ASP A 108 4.87 3.78 14.17
C ASP A 108 4.16 2.42 14.26
N TYR A 109 2.83 2.42 14.49
CA TYR A 109 1.99 1.22 14.43
C TYR A 109 2.07 0.55 13.06
N GLY A 110 1.91 1.31 11.98
CA GLY A 110 1.89 0.72 10.64
C GLY A 110 3.23 0.11 10.23
N ILE A 111 4.36 0.62 10.74
CA ILE A 111 5.67 -0.01 10.56
C ILE A 111 5.78 -1.28 11.42
N ALA A 112 5.37 -1.22 12.69
CA ALA A 112 5.45 -2.36 13.61
C ALA A 112 4.62 -3.56 13.13
N GLU A 113 3.43 -3.30 12.58
CA GLU A 113 2.50 -4.32 12.10
C GLU A 113 2.70 -4.69 10.62
N GLY A 114 3.66 -4.08 9.92
CA GLY A 114 3.99 -4.39 8.53
C GLY A 114 3.01 -3.82 7.48
N PHE A 115 2.16 -2.87 7.85
CA PHE A 115 1.31 -2.11 6.90
C PHE A 115 2.14 -1.18 6.00
N ASP A 116 3.40 -0.90 6.34
CA ASP A 116 4.31 -0.13 5.50
C ASP A 116 4.65 -0.83 4.17
N ASN A 117 4.53 -2.16 4.13
CA ASN A 117 4.64 -3.01 2.95
C ASN A 117 3.32 -3.17 2.18
N TYR A 118 2.18 -2.73 2.74
CA TYR A 118 0.89 -2.84 2.06
C TYR A 118 0.78 -1.83 0.91
N PHE A 119 0.31 -2.30 -0.24
CA PHE A 119 0.03 -1.50 -1.42
C PHE A 119 -1.45 -1.68 -1.84
N PRO A 120 -2.24 -0.60 -1.90
CA PRO A 120 -3.64 -0.69 -2.29
C PRO A 120 -3.84 -1.29 -3.69
N PRO A 121 -4.64 -2.36 -3.85
CA PRO A 121 -4.81 -3.06 -5.14
C PRO A 121 -5.32 -2.16 -6.28
N TYR A 122 -6.14 -1.15 -5.97
CA TYR A 122 -6.70 -0.26 -6.99
C TYR A 122 -5.63 0.61 -7.66
N LEU A 123 -4.49 0.83 -7.00
CA LEU A 123 -3.36 1.58 -7.57
C LEU A 123 -2.60 0.80 -8.63
N LEU A 124 -2.68 -0.54 -8.61
CA LEU A 124 -2.09 -1.38 -9.65
C LEU A 124 -2.82 -1.24 -10.99
N LYS A 125 -4.13 -0.95 -10.97
CA LYS A 125 -4.90 -0.74 -12.22
C LYS A 125 -4.41 0.47 -13.03
N GLY A 126 -3.75 1.43 -12.38
CA GLY A 126 -3.14 2.57 -13.08
C GLY A 126 -1.68 2.35 -13.50
N LEU A 127 -1.06 1.25 -13.05
CA LEU A 127 0.34 0.89 -13.33
C LEU A 127 0.48 -0.23 -14.37
N LEU A 128 -0.62 -0.97 -14.64
CA LEU A 128 -0.73 -2.07 -15.61
C LEU A 128 -1.48 -1.62 -16.85
#